data_AF-A0A7I8W9K4-F1
#
_entry.id   AF-A0A7I8W9K4-F1
#
_cell.length_a   1.000
_cell.length_b   1.000
_cell.length_c   1.000
_cell.angle_alpha   90.00
_cell.angle_beta   90.00
_cell.angle_gamma   90.00
#
_symmetry.space_group_name_H-M   'P 1'
#
loop_
_entity.id
_entity.type
_entity.pdbx_description
1 polymer ?
#
loop_
_entity_poly.entity_id
_entity_poly.type
_entity_poly.pdbx_seq_one_letter_code
_entity_poly.pdbx_strand_id
1 'polypeptide(L)'
;MAFSELPSLKSKSEIDEAIMNTKDLVLVLRFGKEDDGECMKLDHVLSKAAPLLTNMARIYQIDVKSSEVYNNYFDISYIPATIFFFNAQHIRIDWGTPDQTKLIGSLSSKQEVIDVVETVFRGAMKGKMNLTSPLDRSTANHYDMLYNNI
;
A
#
# COMPACT_ATOMS: atom_id res chain seq x y z
N MET A 1 7.87 -8.07 -23.68
CA MET A 1 7.91 -8.51 -22.28
C MET A 1 6.52 -8.29 -21.72
N ALA A 2 5.84 -9.33 -21.27
CA ALA A 2 4.49 -9.18 -20.73
C ALA A 2 4.58 -8.39 -19.42
N PHE A 3 3.86 -7.26 -19.34
CA PHE A 3 3.61 -6.60 -18.07
C PHE A 3 2.71 -7.56 -17.28
N SER A 4 3.22 -8.15 -16.20
CA SER A 4 2.38 -8.90 -15.28
C SER A 4 1.57 -7.88 -14.47
N GLU A 5 0.27 -7.78 -14.76
CA GLU A 5 -0.65 -6.98 -13.95
C GLU A 5 -0.66 -7.49 -12.50
N LEU A 6 -0.92 -6.56 -11.57
CA LEU A 6 -1.11 -6.93 -10.17
C LEU A 6 -2.38 -7.76 -10.02
N PRO A 7 -2.35 -8.85 -9.23
CA PRO A 7 -3.55 -9.62 -8.95
C PRO A 7 -4.60 -8.74 -8.26
N SER A 8 -5.86 -8.86 -8.68
CA SER A 8 -6.99 -8.14 -8.09
C SER A 8 -7.76 -9.02 -7.10
N LEU A 9 -8.18 -8.42 -5.98
CA LEU A 9 -9.14 -9.01 -5.06
C LEU A 9 -10.49 -8.31 -5.26
N LYS A 10 -11.52 -9.10 -5.59
CA LYS A 10 -12.80 -8.60 -6.12
C LYS A 10 -13.95 -8.68 -5.13
N SER A 11 -13.71 -9.22 -3.94
CA SER A 11 -14.73 -9.39 -2.93
C SER A 11 -14.17 -9.26 -1.52
N LYS A 12 -15.05 -8.94 -0.57
CA LYS A 12 -14.71 -8.93 0.86
C LYS A 12 -14.09 -10.26 1.32
N SER A 13 -14.57 -11.40 0.83
CA SER A 13 -14.03 -12.72 1.18
C SER A 13 -12.59 -12.88 0.70
N GLU A 14 -12.28 -12.45 -0.52
CA GLU A 14 -10.91 -12.50 -1.06
C GLU A 14 -9.96 -11.61 -0.27
N ILE A 15 -10.41 -10.44 0.18
CA ILE A 15 -9.62 -9.53 1.03
C ILE A 15 -9.38 -10.17 2.41
N ASP A 16 -10.42 -10.72 3.03
CA ASP A 16 -10.30 -11.44 4.31
C ASP A 16 -9.31 -12.61 4.22
N GLU A 17 -9.44 -13.43 3.17
CA GLU A 17 -8.56 -14.56 2.92
C GLU A 17 -7.12 -14.10 2.70
N ALA A 18 -6.90 -13.03 1.95
CA ALA A 18 -5.57 -12.46 1.76
C ALA A 18 -4.96 -12.00 3.09
N ILE A 19 -5.73 -11.30 3.93
CA ILE A 19 -5.30 -10.83 5.27
C ILE A 19 -4.98 -12.02 6.18
N MET A 20 -5.82 -13.04 6.18
CA MET A 20 -5.68 -14.19 7.08
C MET A 20 -4.58 -15.16 6.63
N ASN A 21 -4.41 -15.37 5.32
CA ASN A 21 -3.51 -16.40 4.79
C ASN A 21 -2.12 -15.88 4.42
N THR A 22 -1.91 -14.57 4.31
CA THR A 22 -0.57 -14.00 4.12
C THR A 22 0.19 -14.03 5.43
N LYS A 23 0.98 -15.10 5.63
CA LYS A 23 1.82 -15.31 6.81
C LYS A 23 3.28 -14.98 6.51
N ASP A 24 3.95 -14.38 7.50
CA ASP A 24 5.37 -14.02 7.52
C ASP A 24 5.82 -13.21 6.30
N LEU A 25 4.89 -12.49 5.69
CA LEU A 25 5.07 -11.62 4.54
C LEU A 25 4.22 -10.35 4.75
N VAL A 26 4.68 -9.24 4.19
CA VAL A 26 3.91 -8.01 4.12
C VAL A 26 2.79 -8.18 3.09
N LEU A 27 1.55 -8.02 3.51
CA LEU A 27 0.43 -7.86 2.60
C LEU A 27 0.26 -6.38 2.29
N VAL A 28 0.37 -6.03 1.01
CA VAL A 28 0.18 -4.67 0.50
C VAL A 28 -1.13 -4.64 -0.28
N LEU A 29 -2.07 -3.82 0.17
CA LEU A 29 -3.40 -3.67 -0.45
C LEU A 29 -3.54 -2.25 -1.02
N ARG A 30 -3.60 -2.13 -2.35
CA ARG A 30 -3.83 -0.86 -3.06
C ARG A 30 -5.32 -0.72 -3.39
N PHE A 31 -6.01 0.13 -2.65
CA PHE A 31 -7.39 0.53 -2.93
C PHE A 31 -7.41 1.67 -3.95
N GLY A 32 -8.19 1.52 -5.00
CA GLY A 32 -8.25 2.51 -6.07
C GLY A 32 -9.31 2.19 -7.12
N LYS A 33 -9.16 2.79 -8.30
CA LYS A 33 -9.96 2.47 -9.50
C LYS A 33 -9.01 2.20 -10.66
N GLU A 34 -9.35 1.23 -11.50
CA GLU A 34 -8.49 0.82 -12.62
C GLU A 34 -8.33 1.92 -13.69
N ASP A 35 -9.33 2.81 -13.82
CA ASP A 35 -9.37 3.91 -14.78
C ASP A 35 -8.84 5.25 -14.22
N ASP A 36 -8.37 5.27 -12.98
CA ASP A 36 -7.78 6.46 -12.35
C ASP A 36 -6.28 6.60 -12.68
N GLY A 37 -5.89 7.78 -13.16
CA GLY A 37 -4.53 8.02 -13.64
C GLY A 37 -3.44 7.89 -12.56
N GLU A 38 -3.74 8.22 -11.30
CA GLU A 38 -2.78 8.07 -10.20
C GLU A 38 -2.69 6.61 -9.74
N CYS A 39 -3.81 5.89 -9.71
CA CYS A 39 -3.83 4.45 -9.46
C CYS A 39 -3.01 3.68 -10.51
N MET A 40 -3.19 3.98 -11.81
CA MET A 40 -2.42 3.35 -12.89
C MET A 40 -0.92 3.61 -12.78
N LYS A 41 -0.51 4.83 -12.39
CA LYS A 41 0.90 5.16 -12.15
C LYS A 41 1.47 4.33 -11.00
N LEU A 42 0.74 4.24 -9.88
CA LEU A 42 1.15 3.44 -8.74
C LEU A 42 1.26 1.95 -9.10
N ASP A 43 0.28 1.40 -9.83
CA ASP A 43 0.29 -0.01 -10.26
C ASP A 43 1.48 -0.34 -11.14
N HIS A 44 1.87 0.56 -12.03
CA HIS A 44 3.06 0.40 -12.85
C HIS A 44 4.33 0.29 -12.01
N VAL A 45 4.43 1.07 -10.94
CA VAL A 45 5.59 1.03 -10.04
C VAL A 45 5.56 -0.22 -9.16
N LEU A 46 4.39 -0.55 -8.58
CA LEU A 46 4.17 -1.75 -7.76
C LEU A 46 4.43 -3.04 -8.56
N SER A 47 3.91 -3.15 -9.79
CA SER A 47 4.11 -4.33 -10.66
C SER A 47 5.58 -4.55 -11.02
N LYS A 48 6.37 -3.48 -11.18
CA LYS A 48 7.82 -3.57 -11.38
C LYS A 48 8.58 -4.02 -10.13
N ALA A 49 8.08 -3.69 -8.94
CA ALA A 49 8.70 -4.06 -7.67
C ALA A 49 8.31 -5.48 -7.23
N ALA A 50 7.08 -5.92 -7.53
CA ALA A 50 6.51 -7.17 -7.05
C ALA A 50 7.40 -8.42 -7.26
N PRO A 51 8.05 -8.62 -8.44
CA PRO A 51 8.93 -9.78 -8.65
C PRO A 51 10.20 -9.77 -7.77
N LEU A 52 10.65 -8.59 -7.33
CA LEU A 52 11.82 -8.45 -6.44
C LEU A 52 11.44 -8.63 -4.96
N LEU A 53 10.15 -8.51 -4.65
CA LEU A 53 9.62 -8.53 -3.29
C LEU A 53 8.94 -9.86 -2.93
N THR A 54 8.99 -10.89 -3.78
CA THR A 54 8.26 -12.16 -3.57
C THR A 54 8.60 -12.86 -2.25
N ASN A 55 9.79 -12.64 -1.71
CA ASN A 55 10.23 -13.20 -0.43
C ASN A 55 9.87 -12.33 0.78
N MET A 56 9.31 -11.13 0.56
CA MET A 56 8.97 -10.16 1.61
C MET A 56 7.51 -9.73 1.58
N ALA A 57 6.84 -9.78 0.42
CA ALA A 57 5.49 -9.26 0.27
C ALA A 57 4.60 -10.02 -0.72
N ARG A 58 3.30 -9.79 -0.55
CA ARG A 58 2.24 -10.03 -1.54
C ARG A 58 1.53 -8.71 -1.78
N ILE A 59 1.32 -8.36 -3.05
CA ILE A 59 0.76 -7.06 -3.45
C ILE A 59 -0.50 -7.33 -4.26
N TYR A 60 -1.60 -6.70 -3.86
CA TYR A 60 -2.89 -6.80 -4.53
C TYR A 60 -3.49 -5.42 -4.79
N GLN A 61 -4.24 -5.34 -5.88
CA GLN A 61 -5.12 -4.21 -6.14
C GLN A 61 -6.57 -4.54 -5.76
N ILE A 62 -7.31 -3.52 -5.32
CA ILE A 62 -8.71 -3.61 -4.92
C ILE A 62 -9.45 -2.42 -5.53
N ASP A 63 -10.57 -2.69 -6.20
CA ASP A 63 -11.50 -1.65 -6.63
C ASP A 63 -12.31 -1.18 -5.42
N VAL A 64 -12.31 0.13 -5.15
CA VAL A 64 -13.07 0.69 -4.03
C VAL A 64 -14.57 0.36 -4.09
N LYS A 65 -15.17 0.17 -5.28
CA LYS A 65 -16.59 -0.20 -5.43
C LYS A 65 -16.88 -1.62 -4.94
N SER A 66 -15.91 -2.53 -4.95
CA SER A 66 -16.10 -3.91 -4.50
C SER A 66 -15.75 -4.13 -3.02
N SER A 67 -15.29 -3.10 -2.33
CA SER A 67 -14.75 -3.18 -0.96
C SER A 67 -15.33 -2.14 0.01
N GLU A 68 -16.61 -1.77 -0.10
CA GLU A 68 -17.24 -0.73 0.73
C GLU A 68 -17.02 -0.91 2.25
N VAL A 69 -17.06 -2.15 2.75
CA VAL A 69 -16.80 -2.45 4.17
C VAL A 69 -15.41 -1.98 4.59
N TYR A 70 -14.40 -2.24 3.77
CA TYR A 70 -13.02 -1.85 4.03
C TYR A 70 -12.81 -0.35 3.83
N ASN A 71 -13.48 0.25 2.85
CA ASN A 71 -13.43 1.70 2.67
C ASN A 71 -13.96 2.43 3.90
N ASN A 72 -15.09 1.98 4.45
CA ASN A 72 -15.67 2.55 5.66
C ASN A 72 -14.78 2.30 6.89
N TYR A 73 -14.22 1.09 7.02
CA TYR A 73 -13.36 0.75 8.15
C TYR A 73 -12.07 1.58 8.19
N PHE A 74 -11.45 1.79 7.03
CA PHE A 74 -10.19 2.55 6.92
C PHE A 74 -10.38 4.02 6.54
N ASP A 75 -11.62 4.50 6.47
CA ASP A 75 -11.96 5.85 6.03
C ASP A 75 -11.27 6.24 4.70
N ILE A 76 -11.45 5.40 3.68
CA ILE A 76 -10.86 5.59 2.35
C ILE A 76 -11.71 6.57 1.56
N SER A 77 -11.40 7.86 1.71
CA SER A 77 -12.03 8.96 0.96
C SER A 77 -11.22 9.42 -0.25
N TYR A 78 -9.93 9.10 -0.31
CA TYR A 78 -9.00 9.47 -1.38
C TYR A 78 -8.29 8.23 -1.93
N ILE A 79 -8.07 8.21 -3.24
CA ILE A 79 -7.41 7.12 -3.96
C ILE A 79 -6.23 7.66 -4.79
N PRO A 80 -5.19 6.84 -5.03
CA PRO A 80 -4.97 5.52 -4.44
C PRO A 80 -4.68 5.58 -2.93
N ALA A 81 -5.14 4.57 -2.20
CA ALA A 81 -4.83 4.36 -0.79
C ALA A 81 -4.16 3.00 -0.61
N THR A 82 -2.97 2.97 0.00
CA THR A 82 -2.22 1.73 0.23
C THR A 82 -2.16 1.39 1.70
N ILE A 83 -2.57 0.17 2.05
CA ILE A 83 -2.64 -0.36 3.42
C ILE A 83 -1.73 -1.58 3.54
N PHE A 84 -1.07 -1.70 4.69
CA PHE A 84 -0.08 -2.73 4.96
C PHE A 84 -0.54 -3.63 6.11
N PHE A 85 -0.42 -4.93 5.94
CA PHE A 85 -0.61 -5.91 7.00
C PHE A 85 0.59 -6.84 7.14
N PHE A 86 0.78 -7.41 8.32
CA PHE A 86 1.70 -8.50 8.57
C PHE A 86 1.07 -9.47 9.56
N ASN A 87 0.95 -10.75 9.21
CA ASN A 87 0.31 -11.77 10.06
C ASN A 87 -1.10 -11.35 10.56
N ALA A 88 -1.93 -10.84 9.63
CA ALA A 88 -3.27 -10.29 9.88
C ALA A 88 -3.32 -9.05 10.80
N GLN A 89 -2.17 -8.50 11.20
CA GLN A 89 -2.10 -7.25 11.96
C GLN A 89 -1.86 -6.08 11.02
N HIS A 90 -2.66 -5.02 11.21
CA HIS A 90 -2.53 -3.78 10.45
C HIS A 90 -1.28 -3.01 10.88
N ILE A 91 -0.45 -2.63 9.92
CA ILE A 91 0.77 -1.84 10.13
C ILE A 91 0.44 -0.36 9.99
N ARG A 92 0.85 0.42 10.98
CA ARG A 92 0.82 1.87 10.95
C ARG A 92 2.20 2.41 10.63
N ILE A 93 2.26 3.41 9.76
CA ILE A 93 3.51 4.02 9.32
C ILE A 93 3.36 5.52 9.46
N ASP A 94 4.29 6.15 10.17
CA ASP A 94 4.40 7.60 10.24
C ASP A 94 4.93 8.12 8.90
N TRP A 95 4.01 8.64 8.09
CA TRP A 95 4.29 9.27 6.80
C TRP A 95 4.61 10.77 6.92
N GLY A 96 4.66 11.32 8.14
CA GLY A 96 4.65 12.76 8.39
C GLY A 96 3.26 13.38 8.24
N THR A 97 2.21 12.57 8.21
CA THR A 97 0.80 12.99 8.15
C THR A 97 0.05 12.55 9.41
N PRO A 98 -1.05 13.22 9.80
CA PRO A 98 -1.85 12.81 10.96
C PRO A 98 -2.40 11.39 10.85
N ASP A 99 -2.78 10.97 9.65
CA ASP A 99 -3.20 9.60 9.38
C ASP A 99 -1.99 8.70 9.08
N GLN A 100 -1.82 7.67 9.91
CA GLN A 100 -0.76 6.67 9.82
C GLN A 100 -1.28 5.30 9.38
N THR A 101 -2.59 5.18 9.14
CA THR A 101 -3.27 3.91 8.83
C THR A 101 -3.15 3.50 7.37
N LYS A 102 -2.92 4.47 6.48
CA LYS A 102 -2.85 4.30 5.03
C LYS A 102 -1.89 5.31 4.43
N LEU A 103 -1.25 4.92 3.35
CA LEU A 103 -0.55 5.85 2.46
C LEU A 103 -1.54 6.36 1.42
N ILE A 104 -1.81 7.67 1.43
CA ILE A 104 -2.57 8.32 0.34
C ILE A 104 -1.60 8.80 -0.73
N GLY A 105 -1.96 8.57 -1.99
CA GLY A 105 -1.16 8.97 -3.15
C GLY A 105 -0.21 7.87 -3.63
N SER A 106 0.79 8.28 -4.40
CA SER A 106 1.65 7.36 -5.16
C SER A 106 3.05 7.23 -4.57
N LEU A 107 3.73 6.16 -4.97
CA LEU A 107 5.17 5.97 -4.79
C LEU A 107 5.82 6.21 -6.15
N SER A 108 6.76 7.15 -6.21
CA SER A 108 7.27 7.69 -7.48
C SER A 108 8.25 6.74 -8.17
N SER A 109 8.82 5.78 -7.44
CA SER A 109 9.83 4.88 -7.98
C SER A 109 9.75 3.46 -7.42
N LYS A 110 10.31 2.53 -8.19
CA LYS A 110 10.44 1.12 -7.79
C LYS A 110 11.23 0.98 -6.49
N GLN A 111 12.21 1.86 -6.26
CA GLN A 111 13.05 1.84 -5.07
C GLN A 111 12.24 2.25 -3.84
N GLU A 112 11.39 3.28 -3.94
CA GLU A 112 10.52 3.69 -2.82
C GLU A 112 9.58 2.56 -2.38
N VAL A 113 9.01 1.80 -3.32
CA VAL A 113 8.21 0.61 -2.99
C VAL A 113 9.04 -0.41 -2.23
N ILE A 114 10.26 -0.70 -2.69
CA ILE A 114 11.16 -1.66 -2.05
C ILE A 114 11.51 -1.19 -0.64
N ASP A 115 11.89 0.08 -0.47
CA ASP A 115 12.31 0.65 0.81
C ASP A 115 11.16 0.61 1.84
N VAL A 116 9.94 0.96 1.42
CA VAL A 116 8.74 0.87 2.25
C VAL A 116 8.47 -0.58 2.65
N VAL A 117 8.45 -1.52 1.71
CA VAL A 117 8.21 -2.94 2.02
C VAL A 117 9.30 -3.51 2.93
N GLU A 118 10.57 -3.19 2.70
CA GLU A 118 11.68 -3.62 3.57
C GLU A 118 11.53 -3.08 5.00
N THR A 119 11.16 -1.80 5.13
CA THR A 119 10.92 -1.17 6.43
C THR A 119 9.79 -1.87 7.17
N VAL A 120 8.70 -2.16 6.48
CA VAL A 120 7.56 -2.91 7.03
C VAL A 120 7.96 -4.32 7.43
N PHE A 121 8.59 -5.07 6.52
CA PHE A 121 8.98 -6.45 6.75
C PHE A 121 9.94 -6.56 7.94
N ARG A 122 11.03 -5.78 7.97
CA ARG A 122 12.03 -5.81 9.04
C ARG A 122 11.46 -5.36 10.39
N GLY A 123 10.56 -4.37 10.36
CA GLY A 123 9.87 -3.89 11.56
C GLY A 123 8.92 -4.92 12.14
N ALA A 124 8.05 -5.48 11.30
CA ALA A 124 7.03 -6.44 11.70
C ALA A 124 7.64 -7.79 12.12
N MET A 125 8.72 -8.25 11.48
CA MET A 125 9.50 -9.41 11.92
C MET A 125 10.08 -9.25 13.34
N LYS A 126 10.22 -8.01 13.83
CA LYS A 126 10.62 -7.68 15.21
C LYS A 126 9.42 -7.38 16.13
N GLY A 127 8.20 -7.66 15.68
CA GLY A 127 6.97 -7.40 16.43
C GLY A 127 6.54 -5.93 16.47
N LYS A 128 7.11 -5.04 15.64
CA LYS A 128 6.72 -3.62 15.60
C LYS A 128 5.57 -3.40 14.61
N MET A 129 4.47 -2.86 15.10
CA MET A 129 3.28 -2.53 14.29
C MET A 129 3.14 -1.03 13.99
N ASN A 130 3.92 -0.18 14.67
CA ASN A 130 4.05 1.24 14.37
C ASN A 130 5.47 1.50 13.89
N LEU A 131 5.61 2.04 12.69
CA LEU A 131 6.88 2.26 12.01
C LEU A 131 7.00 3.71 11.56
N THR A 132 8.19 4.11 11.15
CA THR A 132 8.44 5.41 10.53
C THR A 132 8.72 5.18 9.05
N SER A 133 8.17 6.05 8.19
CA SER A 133 8.42 6.00 6.75
C SER A 133 9.92 6.08 6.44
N PRO A 134 10.44 5.26 5.50
CA PRO A 134 11.81 5.41 5.00
C PRO A 134 11.96 6.53 3.97
N LEU A 135 10.84 7.11 3.52
CA LEU A 135 10.82 8.11 2.45
C LEU A 135 11.19 9.48 3.01
N ASP A 136 12.21 10.11 2.43
CA ASP A 136 12.56 11.50 2.69
C ASP A 136 11.65 12.43 1.85
N ARG A 137 10.59 12.94 2.47
CA ARG A 137 9.66 13.87 1.82
C ARG A 137 10.18 15.31 1.75
N SER A 138 11.37 15.61 2.28
CA SER A 138 11.97 16.95 2.17
C SER A 138 12.30 17.35 0.72
N THR A 139 12.41 16.36 -0.18
CA THR A 139 12.70 16.55 -1.60
C THR A 139 11.48 16.39 -2.53
N ALA A 140 10.29 16.11 -1.98
CA ALA A 140 9.09 15.96 -2.79
C ALA A 140 8.68 17.33 -3.37
N ASN A 141 8.73 17.43 -4.71
CA ASN A 141 8.38 18.65 -5.43
C ASN A 141 7.00 19.18 -5.03
N HIS A 142 6.88 20.51 -5.01
CA HIS A 142 5.80 21.41 -4.56
C HIS A 142 4.32 20.99 -4.70
N TYR A 143 3.97 19.91 -5.40
CA TYR A 143 2.61 19.39 -5.57
C TYR A 143 2.03 18.70 -4.32
N ASP A 144 2.87 18.17 -3.41
CA ASP A 144 2.41 17.55 -2.15
C ASP A 144 1.84 18.56 -1.13
N MET A 145 2.02 19.87 -1.35
CA MET A 145 1.47 20.91 -0.46
C MET A 145 -0.04 21.10 -0.57
N LEU A 146 -0.69 20.48 -1.57
CA LEU A 146 -2.16 20.52 -1.70
C LEU A 146 -2.86 19.62 -0.68
N TYR A 147 -2.17 18.59 -0.17
CA TYR A 147 -2.72 17.67 0.85
C TYR A 147 -2.25 17.97 2.28
N ASN A 148 -1.24 18.82 2.46
CA ASN A 148 -0.69 19.19 3.77
C ASN A 148 -1.39 20.38 4.44
N ASN A 149 -2.49 20.90 3.88
CA ASN A 149 -3.27 22.01 4.46
C ASN A 149 -4.68 21.59 4.93
N ILE A 150 -4.83 20.35 5.39
CA ILE A 150 -6.04 19.89 6.09
C ILE A 150 -5.63 19.23 7.40
#